data_AF-A0A2S7IK13-F1
#
_entry.id   AF-A0A2S7IK13-F1
#
_cell.length_a   1.000
_cell.length_b   1.000
_cell.length_c   1.000
_cell.angle_alpha   90.00
_cell.angle_beta   90.00
_cell.angle_gamma   90.00
#
_symmetry.space_group_name_H-M   'P 1'
#
loop_
_entity.id
_entity.type
_entity.pdbx_description
1 polymer ?
#
loop_
_entity_poly.entity_id
_entity_poly.type
_entity_poly.pdbx_seq_one_letter_code
_entity_poly.pdbx_strand_id
1 'polypeptide(L)'
;MKNYVVWGVLSLFVLTSCKDDKPVVPDDYLTSHIDKDQVSTKLMNDLVPQLRGKWLIKQLKVKPRNDTFHSEIGIKKDTVLTDFAKLTLAPSTVQYFQTSTQYEGHIEFAGKTYPIRFELRATSNWIFSNEIPQAFFLLEYNFPDGYSAVTTKEQYYLQQIGLLLDNFTLETTIGQTQMTWRGLNRGIDQVILVKQ
;
A
#
# COMPACT_ATOMS: atom_id res chain seq x y z
N MET A 1 -11.04 87.08 -37.18
CA MET A 1 -10.38 86.91 -38.48
C MET A 1 -9.22 85.94 -38.32
N LYS A 2 -9.01 85.09 -39.33
CA LYS A 2 -7.98 84.05 -39.41
C LYS A 2 -6.59 84.59 -39.04
N ASN A 3 -5.77 83.78 -38.37
CA ASN A 3 -4.59 83.19 -39.00
C ASN A 3 -3.90 82.19 -38.06
N TYR A 4 -3.76 80.98 -38.57
CA TYR A 4 -2.91 79.91 -38.09
C TYR A 4 -1.46 80.22 -38.47
N VAL A 5 -0.51 79.99 -37.56
CA VAL A 5 0.88 79.69 -37.95
C VAL A 5 1.40 78.56 -37.09
N VAL A 6 1.73 77.49 -37.80
CA VAL A 6 2.25 76.21 -37.37
C VAL A 6 3.73 76.35 -37.01
N TRP A 7 4.14 75.82 -35.86
CA TRP A 7 5.55 75.53 -35.57
C TRP A 7 5.68 74.03 -35.29
N GLY A 8 6.43 73.38 -36.17
CA GLY A 8 6.68 71.95 -36.16
C GLY A 8 7.52 71.52 -34.96
N VAL A 9 7.13 70.38 -34.38
CA VAL A 9 7.99 69.60 -33.50
C VAL A 9 8.39 68.34 -34.25
N LEU A 10 9.68 68.28 -34.53
CA LEU A 10 10.41 67.16 -35.10
C LEU A 10 10.50 66.05 -34.04
N SER A 11 9.56 65.10 -34.03
CA SER A 11 9.68 63.93 -33.17
C SER A 11 10.60 62.90 -33.81
N LEU A 12 11.75 62.71 -33.18
CA LEU A 12 12.65 61.59 -33.40
C LEU A 12 11.88 60.27 -33.23
N PHE A 13 11.73 59.51 -34.31
CA PHE A 13 11.44 58.08 -34.22
C PHE A 13 12.68 57.38 -33.67
N VAL A 14 12.74 57.20 -32.36
CA VAL A 14 13.61 56.20 -31.74
C VAL A 14 13.05 54.85 -32.20
N LEU A 15 13.73 54.23 -33.16
CA LEU A 15 13.55 52.83 -33.51
C LEU A 15 13.97 52.00 -32.29
N THR A 16 13.05 51.80 -31.35
CA THR A 16 13.16 50.71 -30.38
C THR A 16 13.05 49.43 -31.18
N SER A 17 14.21 48.88 -31.54
CA SER A 17 14.33 47.50 -31.97
C SER A 17 13.90 46.65 -30.79
N CYS A 18 12.61 46.29 -30.76
CA CYS A 18 12.15 45.12 -30.02
C CYS A 18 12.93 43.95 -30.62
N LYS A 19 14.01 43.55 -29.94
CA LYS A 19 14.48 42.17 -30.05
C LYS A 19 13.27 41.34 -29.66
N ASP A 20 12.86 40.44 -30.56
CA ASP A 20 11.96 39.37 -30.21
C ASP A 20 12.53 38.74 -28.93
N ASP A 21 11.82 38.95 -27.83
CA ASP A 21 11.98 38.12 -26.64
C ASP A 21 11.62 36.72 -27.12
N LYS A 22 12.65 35.98 -27.53
CA LYS A 22 12.54 34.54 -27.64
C LYS A 22 11.94 34.12 -26.32
N PRO A 23 10.78 33.43 -26.30
CA PRO A 23 10.28 32.88 -25.07
C PRO A 23 11.44 32.08 -24.48
N VAL A 24 11.92 32.51 -23.32
CA VAL A 24 12.77 31.70 -22.48
C VAL A 24 11.89 30.50 -22.16
N VAL A 25 12.00 29.46 -22.98
CA VAL A 25 11.51 28.13 -22.63
C VAL A 25 12.22 27.84 -21.32
N PRO A 26 11.50 27.72 -20.19
CA PRO A 26 12.15 27.33 -18.95
C PRO A 26 12.82 26.00 -19.22
N ASP A 27 14.14 25.97 -19.11
CA ASP A 27 14.96 24.76 -19.24
C ASP A 27 14.81 23.92 -17.97
N ASP A 28 13.58 23.76 -17.49
CA ASP A 28 13.23 23.31 -16.15
C ASP A 28 12.06 22.34 -16.17
N TYR A 29 12.13 21.28 -16.98
CA TYR A 29 11.29 20.09 -16.79
C TYR A 29 12.00 18.80 -17.24
N LEU A 30 13.30 18.66 -16.95
CA LEU A 30 13.90 17.34 -16.75
C LEU A 30 13.64 16.87 -15.30
N THR A 31 12.38 16.96 -14.86
CA THR A 31 11.94 16.06 -13.79
C THR A 31 12.04 14.66 -14.37
N SER A 32 13.04 13.88 -13.97
CA SER A 32 13.11 12.47 -14.33
C SER A 32 11.76 11.85 -14.01
N HIS A 33 10.98 11.53 -15.04
CA HIS A 33 9.65 10.97 -14.83
C HIS A 33 9.87 9.59 -14.22
N ILE A 34 9.65 9.45 -12.91
CA ILE A 34 9.73 8.16 -12.25
C ILE A 34 8.59 7.32 -12.80
N ASP A 35 8.93 6.25 -13.52
CA ASP A 35 7.98 5.22 -13.90
C ASP A 35 7.57 4.45 -12.63
N LYS A 36 6.43 4.84 -12.08
CA LYS A 36 5.91 4.30 -10.83
C LYS A 36 5.58 2.82 -10.95
N ASP A 37 5.15 2.37 -12.13
CA ASP A 37 4.80 0.98 -12.39
C ASP A 37 6.06 0.13 -12.40
N GLN A 38 7.13 0.60 -13.06
CA GLN A 38 8.42 -0.08 -13.04
C GLN A 38 9.01 -0.18 -11.62
N VAL A 39 8.96 0.89 -10.84
CA VAL A 39 9.43 0.90 -9.43
C VAL A 39 8.60 -0.06 -8.58
N SER A 40 7.27 -0.05 -8.74
CA SER A 40 6.37 -0.95 -8.03
C SER A 40 6.66 -2.41 -8.38
N THR A 41 6.73 -2.76 -9.67
CA THR A 41 7.06 -4.12 -10.13
C THR A 41 8.41 -4.59 -9.60
N LYS A 42 9.43 -3.72 -9.62
CA LYS A 42 10.75 -4.07 -9.06
C LYS A 42 10.67 -4.39 -7.58
N LEU A 43 10.04 -3.52 -6.78
CA LEU A 43 9.86 -3.77 -5.35
C LEU A 43 9.15 -5.11 -5.12
N MET A 44 8.07 -5.39 -5.87
CA MET A 44 7.32 -6.62 -5.66
C MET A 44 8.15 -7.86 -5.93
N ASN A 45 8.96 -7.85 -6.99
CA ASN A 45 9.90 -8.94 -7.28
C ASN A 45 10.96 -9.11 -6.18
N ASP A 46 11.50 -8.00 -5.67
CA ASP A 46 12.51 -7.99 -4.60
C ASP A 46 11.93 -8.54 -3.27
N LEU A 47 10.63 -8.38 -3.03
CA LEU A 47 9.95 -8.88 -1.84
C LEU A 47 9.62 -10.39 -1.91
N VAL A 48 9.60 -11.01 -3.09
CA VAL A 48 9.21 -12.44 -3.24
C VAL A 48 9.99 -13.39 -2.32
N PRO A 49 11.34 -13.34 -2.26
CA PRO A 49 12.10 -14.25 -1.40
C PRO A 49 11.81 -14.03 0.07
N GLN A 50 11.56 -12.77 0.46
CA GLN A 50 11.23 -12.41 1.82
C GLN A 50 9.88 -13.00 2.21
N LEU A 51 8.84 -12.80 1.40
CA LEU A 51 7.44 -13.11 1.74
C LEU A 51 7.10 -14.61 1.67
N ARG A 52 7.67 -15.36 0.72
CA ARG A 52 7.36 -16.78 0.51
C ARG A 52 7.75 -17.64 1.72
N GLY A 53 6.93 -18.63 2.06
CA GLY A 53 7.25 -19.68 3.03
C GLY A 53 6.31 -19.67 4.23
N LYS A 54 6.78 -20.26 5.33
CA LYS A 54 6.02 -20.40 6.57
C LYS A 54 6.40 -19.33 7.58
N TRP A 55 5.39 -18.84 8.27
CA TRP A 55 5.48 -17.78 9.24
C TRP A 55 4.63 -18.12 10.46
N LEU A 56 5.14 -17.82 11.63
CA LEU A 56 4.38 -17.79 12.87
C LEU A 56 3.89 -16.36 13.09
N ILE A 57 2.59 -16.16 13.25
CA ILE A 57 2.03 -14.90 13.75
C ILE A 57 2.35 -14.86 15.25
N LYS A 58 3.55 -14.35 15.56
CA LYS A 58 4.13 -14.36 16.91
C LYS A 58 3.39 -13.41 17.83
N GLN A 59 3.00 -12.25 17.32
CA GLN A 59 2.19 -11.27 18.06
C GLN A 59 1.11 -10.68 17.17
N LEU A 60 -0.08 -10.54 17.74
CA LEU A 60 -1.21 -9.85 17.14
C LEU A 60 -1.74 -8.84 18.15
N LYS A 61 -1.48 -7.55 17.90
CA LYS A 61 -1.95 -6.43 18.74
C LYS A 61 -3.32 -5.97 18.24
N VAL A 62 -4.32 -6.08 19.10
CA VAL A 62 -5.71 -5.74 18.81
C VAL A 62 -6.14 -4.59 19.73
N LYS A 63 -6.64 -3.52 19.12
CA LYS A 63 -7.28 -2.39 19.80
C LYS A 63 -8.71 -2.77 20.16
N PRO A 64 -9.21 -2.33 21.33
CA PRO A 64 -10.61 -2.52 21.65
C PRO A 64 -11.48 -1.74 20.68
N ARG A 65 -12.64 -2.30 20.36
CA ARG A 65 -13.69 -1.60 19.62
C ARG A 65 -14.96 -1.57 20.45
N ASN A 66 -15.69 -0.48 20.34
CA ASN A 66 -16.99 -0.35 20.97
C ASN A 66 -18.07 -1.03 20.11
N ASP A 67 -17.92 -2.35 19.92
CA ASP A 67 -18.92 -3.19 19.27
C ASP A 67 -19.19 -4.45 20.11
N THR A 68 -20.38 -5.02 19.86
CA THR A 68 -20.87 -6.19 20.59
C THR A 68 -19.90 -7.36 20.48
N PHE A 69 -19.29 -7.55 19.31
CA PHE A 69 -18.39 -8.67 19.07
C PHE A 69 -17.12 -8.58 19.93
N HIS A 70 -16.41 -7.46 19.94
CA HIS A 70 -15.19 -7.31 20.76
C HIS A 70 -15.48 -7.50 22.24
N SER A 71 -16.68 -7.09 22.67
CA SER A 71 -17.16 -7.34 24.04
C SER A 71 -17.39 -8.83 24.32
N GLU A 72 -17.99 -9.56 23.37
CA GLU A 72 -18.25 -11.01 23.47
C GLU A 72 -16.97 -11.85 23.48
N ILE A 73 -15.95 -11.45 22.70
CA ILE A 73 -14.66 -12.15 22.67
C ILE A 73 -13.66 -11.64 23.72
N GLY A 74 -14.09 -10.74 24.61
CA GLY A 74 -13.30 -10.28 25.75
C GLY A 74 -12.20 -9.25 25.44
N ILE A 75 -12.14 -8.69 24.23
CA ILE A 75 -11.21 -7.63 23.86
C ILE A 75 -11.78 -6.27 24.29
N LYS A 76 -11.66 -5.97 25.58
CA LYS A 76 -12.17 -4.73 26.20
C LYS A 76 -11.11 -3.63 26.35
N LYS A 77 -9.85 -3.96 26.08
CA LYS A 77 -8.69 -3.06 26.13
C LYS A 77 -7.67 -3.52 25.09
N ASP A 78 -6.60 -2.74 24.92
CA ASP A 78 -5.49 -3.15 24.07
C ASP A 78 -4.98 -4.54 24.50
N THR A 79 -4.99 -5.46 23.55
CA THR A 79 -4.75 -6.88 23.80
C THR A 79 -3.66 -7.37 22.85
N VAL A 80 -2.73 -8.16 23.37
CA VAL A 80 -1.70 -8.82 22.56
C VAL A 80 -1.95 -10.32 22.63
N LEU A 81 -2.30 -10.91 21.50
CA LEU A 81 -2.36 -12.36 21.33
C LEU A 81 -0.99 -12.84 20.88
N THR A 82 -0.49 -13.92 21.48
CA THR A 82 0.85 -14.46 21.21
C THR A 82 0.75 -15.85 20.60
N ASP A 83 1.68 -16.19 19.71
CA ASP A 83 1.72 -17.48 18.99
C ASP A 83 0.35 -17.82 18.38
N PHE A 84 -0.26 -16.80 17.76
CA PHE A 84 -1.69 -16.74 17.47
C PHE A 84 -2.11 -17.74 16.38
N ALA A 85 -1.37 -17.79 15.29
CA ALA A 85 -1.66 -18.62 14.13
C ALA A 85 -0.40 -18.85 13.30
N LYS A 86 -0.45 -19.79 12.36
CA LYS A 86 0.58 -19.94 11.33
C LYS A 86 0.07 -19.42 10.00
N LEU A 87 0.98 -18.91 9.19
CA LEU A 87 0.72 -18.37 7.87
C LEU A 87 1.68 -19.05 6.89
N THR A 88 1.15 -19.60 5.81
CA THR A 88 1.96 -20.05 4.68
C THR A 88 1.65 -19.17 3.48
N LEU A 89 2.69 -18.69 2.79
CA LEU A 89 2.57 -17.84 1.60
C LEU A 89 3.38 -18.39 0.43
N ALA A 90 2.81 -18.23 -0.76
CA ALA A 90 3.48 -18.43 -2.04
C ALA A 90 3.02 -17.35 -3.03
N PRO A 91 3.81 -17.06 -4.09
CA PRO A 91 3.29 -16.34 -5.24
C PRO A 91 2.05 -17.06 -5.79
N SER A 92 1.04 -16.27 -6.15
CA SER A 92 -0.20 -16.79 -6.72
C SER A 92 0.06 -17.52 -8.04
N THR A 93 -0.62 -18.65 -8.24
CA THR A 93 -0.63 -19.39 -9.51
C THR A 93 -1.46 -18.69 -10.59
N VAL A 94 -2.35 -17.77 -10.19
CA VAL A 94 -3.17 -16.94 -11.07
C VAL A 94 -2.73 -15.50 -10.94
N GLN A 95 -2.47 -14.83 -12.06
CA GLN A 95 -2.11 -13.42 -12.09
C GLN A 95 -3.13 -12.62 -12.91
N TYR A 96 -3.90 -11.78 -12.23
CA TYR A 96 -4.93 -10.95 -12.88
C TYR A 96 -4.36 -9.67 -13.51
N PHE A 97 -3.29 -9.11 -12.95
CA PHE A 97 -2.66 -7.89 -13.44
C PHE A 97 -1.14 -8.06 -13.58
N GLN A 98 -0.58 -7.55 -14.67
CA GLN A 98 0.87 -7.65 -14.94
C GLN A 98 1.72 -6.80 -13.99
N THR A 99 1.15 -5.73 -13.43
CA THR A 99 1.87 -4.75 -12.60
C THR A 99 1.80 -5.03 -11.10
N SER A 100 1.01 -6.02 -10.68
CA SER A 100 0.85 -6.38 -9.28
C SER A 100 1.34 -7.81 -9.03
N THR A 101 1.96 -8.04 -7.87
CA THR A 101 2.30 -9.39 -7.43
C THR A 101 1.24 -9.86 -6.45
N GLN A 102 0.61 -10.96 -6.82
CA GLN A 102 -0.41 -11.61 -6.02
C GLN A 102 0.21 -12.76 -5.25
N TYR A 103 -0.24 -12.91 -4.01
CA TYR A 103 0.17 -13.97 -3.12
C TYR A 103 -1.06 -14.77 -2.71
N GLU A 104 -0.86 -16.06 -2.53
CA GLU A 104 -1.86 -16.97 -2.00
C GLU A 104 -1.24 -17.85 -0.92
N GLY A 105 -2.10 -18.51 -0.17
CA GLY A 105 -1.69 -19.49 0.82
C GLY A 105 -2.77 -19.72 1.84
N HIS A 106 -2.40 -19.88 3.10
CA HIS A 106 -3.36 -20.19 4.14
C HIS A 106 -2.94 -19.76 5.54
N ILE A 107 -3.94 -19.50 6.38
CA ILE A 107 -3.81 -19.32 7.82
C ILE A 107 -4.22 -20.62 8.51
N GLU A 108 -3.36 -21.15 9.37
CA GLU A 108 -3.69 -22.25 10.29
C GLU A 108 -4.03 -21.66 11.65
N PHE A 109 -5.29 -21.77 12.07
CA PHE A 109 -5.80 -21.23 13.32
C PHE A 109 -6.74 -22.24 13.97
N ALA A 110 -6.54 -22.52 15.26
CA ALA A 110 -7.34 -23.46 16.05
C ALA A 110 -7.54 -24.85 15.38
N GLY A 111 -6.49 -25.35 14.72
CA GLY A 111 -6.52 -26.65 14.02
C GLY A 111 -7.26 -26.65 12.68
N LYS A 112 -7.70 -25.49 12.19
CA LYS A 112 -8.36 -25.30 10.89
C LYS A 112 -7.50 -24.48 9.94
N THR A 113 -7.70 -24.69 8.65
CA THR A 113 -6.97 -24.03 7.58
C THR A 113 -7.90 -23.14 6.77
N TYR A 114 -7.51 -21.87 6.62
CA TYR A 114 -8.26 -20.86 5.89
C TYR A 114 -7.47 -20.39 4.68
N PRO A 115 -7.92 -20.65 3.45
CA PRO A 115 -7.22 -20.19 2.26
C PRO A 115 -7.33 -18.68 2.15
N ILE A 116 -6.21 -18.04 1.84
CA ILE A 116 -6.10 -16.59 1.74
C ILE A 116 -5.43 -16.17 0.44
N ARG A 117 -5.68 -14.92 0.06
CA ARG A 117 -4.96 -14.22 -1.00
C ARG A 117 -4.79 -12.76 -0.66
N PHE A 118 -3.82 -12.13 -1.29
CA PHE A 118 -3.70 -10.68 -1.31
C PHE A 118 -2.85 -10.22 -2.49
N GLU A 119 -3.07 -8.96 -2.87
CA GLU A 119 -2.25 -8.27 -3.85
C GLU A 119 -1.43 -7.19 -3.13
N LEU A 120 -0.12 -7.14 -3.39
CA LEU A 120 0.72 -6.05 -2.89
C LEU A 120 0.78 -4.90 -3.89
N ARG A 121 0.73 -3.69 -3.35
CA ARG A 121 0.94 -2.44 -4.08
C ARG A 121 1.93 -1.57 -3.34
N ALA A 122 2.91 -1.03 -4.06
CA ALA A 122 3.89 -0.13 -3.46
C ALA A 122 3.21 1.12 -2.88
N THR A 123 3.71 1.60 -1.75
CA THR A 123 3.26 2.89 -1.21
C THR A 123 3.90 4.04 -1.98
N SER A 124 3.26 5.22 -1.97
CA SER A 124 3.85 6.43 -2.54
C SER A 124 5.18 6.78 -1.87
N ASN A 125 5.26 6.63 -0.55
CA ASN A 125 6.47 6.92 0.21
C ASN A 125 7.62 6.01 -0.25
N TRP A 126 7.36 4.72 -0.42
CA TRP A 126 8.40 3.83 -0.97
C TRP A 126 8.84 4.25 -2.38
N ILE A 127 7.89 4.56 -3.26
CA ILE A 127 8.19 4.94 -4.66
C ILE A 127 9.10 6.18 -4.74
N PHE A 128 8.89 7.18 -3.87
CA PHE A 128 9.60 8.46 -3.96
C PHE A 128 10.81 8.58 -3.00
N SER A 129 10.78 7.93 -1.85
CA SER A 129 11.80 8.07 -0.80
C SER A 129 12.38 6.75 -0.27
N ASN A 130 11.93 5.59 -0.79
CA ASN A 130 12.28 4.26 -0.25
C ASN A 130 12.00 4.14 1.27
N GLU A 131 10.96 4.83 1.74
CA GLU A 131 10.57 4.83 3.15
C GLU A 131 9.51 3.76 3.46
N ILE A 132 9.60 3.18 4.65
CA ILE A 132 8.64 2.21 5.18
C ILE A 132 7.29 2.91 5.45
N PRO A 133 6.13 2.25 5.24
CA PRO A 133 5.96 0.87 4.75
C PRO A 133 6.20 0.73 3.24
N GLN A 134 6.74 -0.43 2.83
CA GLN A 134 7.01 -0.72 1.43
C GLN A 134 5.75 -0.81 0.58
N ALA A 135 4.74 -1.49 1.12
CA ALA A 135 3.55 -1.85 0.37
C ALA A 135 2.29 -1.84 1.25
N PHE A 136 1.12 -1.82 0.62
CA PHE A 136 -0.16 -2.11 1.25
C PHE A 136 -0.86 -3.26 0.53
N PHE A 137 -1.75 -3.95 1.24
CA PHE A 137 -2.55 -5.04 0.70
C PHE A 137 -3.85 -5.23 1.49
N LEU A 138 -4.85 -5.82 0.84
CA LEU A 138 -6.06 -6.33 1.46
C LEU A 138 -5.93 -7.84 1.64
N LEU A 139 -6.04 -8.34 2.87
CA LEU A 139 -5.98 -9.78 3.13
C LEU A 139 -7.37 -10.39 2.97
N GLU A 140 -7.56 -11.21 1.94
CA GLU A 140 -8.86 -11.79 1.59
C GLU A 140 -8.87 -13.32 1.74
N TYR A 141 -10.08 -13.90 1.74
CA TYR A 141 -10.22 -15.34 1.53
C TYR A 141 -9.96 -15.71 0.08
N ASN A 142 -9.41 -16.90 -0.14
CA ASN A 142 -9.22 -17.50 -1.46
C ASN A 142 -9.96 -18.84 -1.57
N PHE A 143 -11.24 -18.84 -1.25
CA PHE A 143 -12.08 -20.03 -1.46
C PHE A 143 -12.32 -20.25 -2.96
N PRO A 144 -12.38 -21.51 -3.43
CA PRO A 144 -12.69 -21.80 -4.82
C PRO A 144 -14.10 -21.34 -5.20
N ASP A 145 -14.31 -21.05 -6.48
CA ASP A 145 -15.61 -20.67 -7.00
C ASP A 145 -16.68 -21.73 -6.69
N GLY A 146 -17.86 -21.28 -6.27
CA GLY A 146 -18.95 -22.15 -5.83
C GLY A 146 -18.79 -22.73 -4.42
N TYR A 147 -17.75 -22.33 -3.67
CA TYR A 147 -17.65 -22.69 -2.25
C TYR A 147 -18.83 -22.10 -1.46
N SER A 148 -19.69 -23.00 -0.98
CA SER A 148 -20.83 -22.68 -0.12
C SER A 148 -20.69 -23.53 1.15
N ALA A 149 -19.99 -22.98 2.15
CA ALA A 149 -19.94 -23.57 3.48
C ALA A 149 -20.46 -22.58 4.50
N VAL A 150 -21.05 -23.11 5.57
CA VAL A 150 -21.44 -22.31 6.72
C VAL A 150 -20.18 -21.75 7.37
N THR A 151 -20.13 -20.43 7.56
CA THR A 151 -19.04 -19.75 8.27
C THR A 151 -18.81 -20.39 9.63
N THR A 152 -17.60 -20.91 9.86
CA THR A 152 -17.24 -21.49 11.16
C THR A 152 -17.03 -20.40 12.21
N LYS A 153 -17.14 -20.73 13.51
CA LYS A 153 -16.91 -19.76 14.59
C LYS A 153 -15.53 -19.13 14.52
N GLU A 154 -14.52 -19.92 14.18
CA GLU A 154 -13.14 -19.48 14.06
C GLU A 154 -12.94 -18.59 12.82
N GLN A 155 -13.60 -18.90 11.71
CA GLN A 155 -13.62 -18.04 10.52
C GLN A 155 -14.25 -16.67 10.84
N TYR A 156 -15.39 -16.69 11.52
CA TYR A 156 -16.07 -15.48 11.98
C TYR A 156 -15.16 -14.68 12.92
N TYR A 157 -14.49 -15.36 13.86
CA TYR A 157 -13.52 -14.73 14.76
C TYR A 157 -12.41 -14.00 14.01
N LEU A 158 -11.75 -14.65 13.03
CA LEU A 158 -10.67 -14.05 12.24
C LEU A 158 -11.13 -12.81 11.44
N GLN A 159 -12.36 -12.81 10.94
CA GLN A 159 -12.96 -11.65 10.25
C GLN A 159 -13.19 -10.50 11.23
N GLN A 160 -13.79 -10.81 12.38
CA GLN A 160 -14.28 -9.78 13.29
C GLN A 160 -13.16 -9.12 14.10
N ILE A 161 -12.07 -9.85 14.44
CA ILE A 161 -10.86 -9.22 15.00
C ILE A 161 -10.13 -8.35 13.97
N GLY A 162 -10.50 -8.43 12.69
CA GLY A 162 -9.93 -7.66 11.60
C GLY A 162 -8.70 -8.29 10.95
N LEU A 163 -8.38 -9.56 11.21
CA LEU A 163 -7.23 -10.23 10.54
C LEU A 163 -7.53 -10.51 9.09
N LEU A 164 -8.76 -10.96 8.80
CA LEU A 164 -9.22 -11.23 7.44
C LEU A 164 -10.21 -10.17 6.99
N LEU A 165 -10.21 -9.92 5.67
CA LEU A 165 -10.99 -8.89 4.99
C LEU A 165 -10.63 -7.47 5.41
N ASP A 166 -9.38 -7.21 5.79
CA ASP A 166 -8.89 -5.87 6.15
C ASP A 166 -7.56 -5.52 5.46
N ASN A 167 -7.28 -4.21 5.42
CA ASN A 167 -6.12 -3.63 4.79
C ASN A 167 -4.96 -3.52 5.77
N PHE A 168 -3.78 -3.83 5.28
CA PHE A 168 -2.52 -3.75 6.01
C PHE A 168 -1.47 -3.02 5.20
N THR A 169 -0.50 -2.44 5.92
CA THR A 169 0.79 -2.08 5.34
C THR A 169 1.84 -3.11 5.72
N LEU A 170 2.78 -3.37 4.80
CA LEU A 170 3.89 -4.29 4.97
C LEU A 170 5.15 -3.50 5.34
N GLU A 171 5.79 -3.91 6.43
CA GLU A 171 7.12 -3.45 6.85
C GLU A 171 8.04 -4.66 6.97
N THR A 172 9.06 -4.72 6.12
CA THR A 172 10.05 -5.80 6.16
C THR A 172 11.42 -5.32 5.74
N THR A 173 12.46 -6.08 6.04
CA THR A 173 13.78 -5.90 5.44
C THR A 173 14.19 -7.23 4.81
N ILE A 174 14.69 -7.19 3.58
CA ILE A 174 15.08 -8.41 2.85
C ILE A 174 16.17 -9.16 3.65
N GLY A 175 15.96 -10.46 3.83
CA GLY A 175 16.90 -11.32 4.56
C GLY A 175 16.66 -11.36 6.08
N GLN A 176 15.73 -10.55 6.62
CA GLN A 176 15.35 -10.66 8.02
C GLN A 176 14.35 -11.80 8.24
N THR A 177 14.39 -12.39 9.42
CA THR A 177 13.45 -13.46 9.83
C THR A 177 12.13 -12.90 10.35
N GLN A 178 11.96 -11.58 10.39
CA GLN A 178 10.78 -10.92 10.89
C GLN A 178 10.17 -10.01 9.82
N MET A 179 8.84 -9.97 9.75
CA MET A 179 8.10 -8.92 9.07
C MET A 179 6.96 -8.42 9.95
N THR A 180 6.56 -7.17 9.72
CA THR A 180 5.45 -6.54 10.43
C THR A 180 4.37 -6.17 9.45
N TRP A 181 3.12 -6.48 9.79
CA TRP A 181 1.95 -5.91 9.13
C TRP A 181 1.29 -4.91 10.07
N ARG A 182 0.98 -3.70 9.61
CA ARG A 182 0.19 -2.74 10.41
C ARG A 182 -1.22 -2.64 9.86
N GLY A 183 -2.22 -2.78 10.73
CA GLY A 183 -3.61 -2.69 10.31
C GLY A 183 -4.03 -1.24 10.06
N LEU A 184 -4.93 -1.05 9.09
CA LEU A 184 -5.38 0.28 8.68
C LEU A 184 -6.78 0.66 9.18
N ASN A 185 -7.66 -0.30 9.53
CA ASN A 185 -9.06 0.03 9.81
C ASN A 185 -9.68 -0.63 11.06
N ARG A 186 -9.80 -1.98 11.12
CA ARG A 186 -10.88 -2.63 11.89
C ARG A 186 -10.49 -3.24 13.22
N GLY A 187 -9.30 -3.02 13.75
CA GLY A 187 -9.00 -3.41 15.14
C GLY A 187 -7.60 -3.95 15.33
N ILE A 188 -6.94 -4.45 14.28
CA ILE A 188 -5.53 -4.79 14.40
C ILE A 188 -4.69 -3.52 14.29
N ASP A 189 -3.81 -3.35 15.27
CA ASP A 189 -2.75 -2.34 15.22
C ASP A 189 -1.51 -2.91 14.52
N GLN A 190 -1.11 -4.12 14.91
CA GLN A 190 0.14 -4.71 14.46
C GLN A 190 0.06 -6.24 14.46
N VAL A 191 0.65 -6.85 13.43
CA VAL A 191 0.96 -8.27 13.33
C VAL A 191 2.48 -8.41 13.22
N ILE A 192 3.10 -9.16 14.12
CA ILE A 192 4.53 -9.50 14.02
C ILE A 192 4.62 -10.96 13.58
N LEU A 193 5.26 -11.18 12.44
CA LEU A 193 5.45 -12.50 11.86
C LEU A 193 6.92 -12.90 11.91
N VAL A 194 7.19 -14.14 12.32
CA VAL A 194 8.54 -14.71 12.42
C VAL A 194 8.64 -15.94 11.52
N LYS A 195 9.68 -16.01 10.70
CA LYS A 195 9.94 -17.12 9.78
C LYS A 195 10.10 -18.43 10.55
N GLN A 196 9.56 -19.53 10.02
CA GLN A 196 9.71 -20.88 10.57
C GLN A 196 10.69 -21.74 9.77
#